data_AF-A0A7M7GGH2-F1
#
_entry.id   AF-A0A7M7GGH2-F1
#
_cell.length_a   1.000
_cell.length_b   1.000
_cell.length_c   1.000
_cell.angle_alpha   90.00
_cell.angle_beta   90.00
_cell.angle_gamma   90.00
#
_symmetry.space_group_name_H-M   'P 1'
#
loop_
_entity.id
_entity.type
_entity.pdbx_description
1 polymer ?
#
loop_
_entity_poly.entity_id
_entity_poly.type
_entity_poly.pdbx_seq_one_letter_code
_entity_poly.pdbx_strand_id
1 'polypeptide(L)'
;MSPLVAFINIVLTAVVMMTVMMTASSLSSPCSSCPAKHLQQQYCDAEIVLRGRVKDDMTVKVVSLFKSPSSFIATKRGGLTVAFDRPSCRESHLKPGVIYLIMGSSHGNVLHIGSCDAVMPWSSLTSVQRQGVENVYGLFCDKCRVNETHSLIRPDMNPFLGGNEVHSDAENLWRTEDCFYNPLASRQYMVDDCETSYSVCVPNMDGTGRCSWLQSEKYVFCSKKRKNSACLQTGGAYAFLAGWTCPENCKGIQEDCLREMCLQATTGVVCPKRIRERPIPSFLGNNF
;
A
#
# COMPACT_ATOMS: atom_id res chain seq x y z
N MET A 1 -17.58 62.11 -16.62
CA MET A 1 -17.37 60.85 -17.37
C MET A 1 -18.73 60.27 -17.70
N SER A 2 -19.00 59.95 -18.96
CA SER A 2 -20.30 59.40 -19.36
C SER A 2 -20.48 57.98 -18.79
N PRO A 3 -21.70 57.60 -18.39
CA PRO A 3 -21.98 56.28 -17.82
C PRO A 3 -21.61 55.14 -18.79
N LEU A 4 -21.65 55.41 -20.10
CA LEU A 4 -21.19 54.53 -21.17
C LEU A 4 -19.68 54.20 -21.09
N VAL A 5 -18.83 55.20 -20.81
CA VAL A 5 -17.37 55.00 -20.72
C VAL A 5 -17.01 54.19 -19.47
N ALA A 6 -17.71 54.42 -18.36
CA ALA A 6 -17.54 53.62 -17.14
C ALA A 6 -17.94 52.16 -17.35
N PHE A 7 -19.07 51.91 -18.03
CA PHE A 7 -19.54 50.56 -18.33
C PHE A 7 -18.58 49.80 -19.26
N ILE A 8 -18.09 50.45 -20.31
CA ILE A 8 -17.10 49.87 -21.24
C ILE A 8 -15.82 49.49 -20.50
N ASN A 9 -15.30 50.35 -19.62
CA ASN A 9 -14.09 50.07 -18.86
C ASN A 9 -14.26 48.89 -17.89
N ILE A 10 -15.42 48.79 -17.21
CA ILE A 10 -15.71 47.66 -16.31
C ILE A 10 -15.74 46.35 -17.10
N VAL A 11 -16.44 46.33 -18.25
CA VAL A 11 -16.50 45.14 -19.11
C VAL A 11 -15.11 44.76 -19.63
N LEU A 12 -14.30 45.73 -20.08
CA LEU A 12 -12.93 45.47 -20.53
C LEU A 12 -12.07 44.87 -19.42
N THR A 13 -12.13 45.42 -18.21
CA THR A 13 -11.35 44.91 -17.07
C THR A 13 -11.77 43.51 -16.67
N ALA A 14 -13.08 43.20 -16.68
CA ALA A 14 -13.59 41.87 -16.38
C ALA A 14 -13.17 40.83 -17.43
N VAL A 15 -13.18 41.21 -18.72
CA VAL A 15 -12.73 40.33 -19.81
C VAL A 15 -11.23 40.07 -19.73
N VAL A 16 -10.42 41.09 -19.49
CA VAL A 16 -8.96 40.94 -19.30
C VAL A 16 -8.65 40.10 -18.06
N MET A 17 -9.39 40.27 -16.96
CA MET A 17 -9.20 39.46 -15.76
C MET A 17 -9.59 38.00 -15.98
N MET A 18 -10.67 37.72 -16.73
CA MET A 18 -11.04 36.35 -17.10
C MET A 18 -10.01 35.70 -18.04
N THR A 19 -9.46 36.42 -19.03
CA THR A 19 -8.44 35.85 -19.92
C THR A 19 -7.11 35.60 -19.21
N VAL A 20 -6.75 36.42 -18.23
CA VAL A 20 -5.55 36.20 -17.39
C VAL A 20 -5.74 35.00 -16.46
N MET A 21 -6.93 34.80 -15.87
CA MET A 21 -7.22 33.61 -15.06
C MET A 21 -7.25 32.32 -15.89
N MET A 22 -7.75 32.37 -17.13
CA MET A 22 -7.78 31.21 -18.04
C MET A 22 -6.40 30.83 -18.60
N THR A 23 -5.45 31.78 -18.67
CA THR A 23 -4.08 31.49 -19.12
C THR A 23 -3.15 31.08 -17.97
N ALA A 24 -3.49 31.39 -16.71
CA ALA A 24 -2.73 30.94 -15.54
C ALA A 24 -2.95 29.45 -15.19
N SER A 25 -4.02 28.82 -15.70
CA SER A 25 -4.38 27.43 -15.42
C SER A 25 -3.79 26.40 -16.39
N SER A 26 -2.95 26.81 -17.36
CA SER A 26 -2.40 25.91 -18.39
C SER A 26 -0.94 25.46 -18.16
N LEU A 27 -0.34 25.72 -16.99
CA LEU A 27 1.00 25.21 -16.63
C LEU A 27 1.00 24.08 -15.60
N SER A 28 -0.17 23.51 -15.24
CA SER A 28 -0.15 22.24 -14.50
C SER A 28 0.21 21.11 -15.47
N SER A 29 1.50 20.75 -15.52
CA SER A 29 1.86 19.39 -15.91
C SER A 29 0.99 18.42 -15.08
N PRO A 30 0.41 17.35 -15.66
CA PRO A 30 -0.59 16.46 -15.04
C PRO A 30 0.02 15.55 -13.95
N CYS A 31 0.87 16.11 -13.12
CA CYS A 31 1.67 15.42 -12.13
C CYS A 31 0.92 15.47 -10.81
N SER A 32 -0.29 14.96 -10.91
CA SER A 32 -1.23 14.83 -9.83
C SER A 32 -0.92 13.53 -9.08
N SER A 33 -1.25 13.54 -7.78
CA SER A 33 -1.11 12.43 -6.83
C SER A 33 -1.33 11.06 -7.46
N CYS A 34 -0.28 10.23 -7.48
CA CYS A 34 -0.39 8.85 -7.93
C CYS A 34 -1.03 7.98 -6.84
N PRO A 35 -2.05 7.16 -7.16
CA PRO A 35 -2.54 6.19 -6.20
C PRO A 35 -1.45 5.18 -5.85
N ALA A 36 -1.41 4.75 -4.59
CA ALA A 36 -0.49 3.71 -4.16
C ALA A 36 -0.92 2.37 -4.76
N LYS A 37 -0.21 1.91 -5.79
CA LYS A 37 -0.46 0.62 -6.45
C LYS A 37 0.53 -0.46 -6.01
N HIS A 38 0.07 -1.69 -5.85
CA HIS A 38 0.95 -2.82 -5.59
C HIS A 38 1.77 -3.18 -6.83
N LEU A 39 3.02 -3.63 -6.66
CA LEU A 39 3.92 -3.89 -7.78
C LEU A 39 3.36 -4.92 -8.79
N GLN A 40 2.63 -5.92 -8.29
CA GLN A 40 1.93 -6.88 -9.15
C GLN A 40 0.86 -6.22 -10.02
N GLN A 41 0.06 -5.30 -9.47
CA GLN A 41 -0.97 -4.62 -10.26
C GLN A 41 -0.33 -3.68 -11.29
N GLN A 42 0.77 -3.00 -10.92
CA GLN A 42 1.54 -2.21 -11.87
C GLN A 42 2.12 -3.06 -13.01
N TYR A 43 2.60 -4.28 -12.72
CA TYR A 43 3.03 -5.24 -13.75
C TYR A 43 1.87 -5.65 -14.68
N CYS A 44 0.69 -5.90 -14.12
CA CYS A 44 -0.48 -6.31 -14.88
C CYS A 44 -1.04 -5.18 -15.75
N ASP A 45 -1.05 -3.96 -15.25
CA ASP A 45 -1.52 -2.77 -15.96
C ASP A 45 -0.56 -2.32 -17.07
N ALA A 46 0.75 -2.53 -16.89
CA ALA A 46 1.77 -2.10 -17.85
C ALA A 46 1.73 -2.91 -19.15
N GLU A 47 1.95 -2.27 -20.30
CA GLU A 47 2.08 -2.98 -21.59
C GLU A 47 3.50 -3.51 -21.79
N ILE A 48 4.49 -2.77 -21.30
CA ILE A 48 5.90 -3.12 -21.36
C ILE A 48 6.45 -3.23 -19.94
N VAL A 49 7.12 -4.34 -19.64
CA VAL A 49 7.85 -4.55 -18.39
C VAL A 49 9.24 -5.06 -18.74
N LEU A 50 10.27 -4.31 -18.34
CA LEU A 50 11.66 -4.66 -18.62
C LEU A 50 12.59 -4.36 -17.46
N ARG A 51 13.68 -5.12 -17.40
CA ARG A 51 14.87 -4.80 -16.63
C ARG A 51 15.92 -4.25 -17.59
N GLY A 52 16.41 -3.04 -17.33
CA GLY A 52 17.33 -2.38 -18.24
C GLY A 52 18.36 -1.51 -17.55
N ARG A 53 19.53 -1.37 -18.16
CA ARG A 53 20.61 -0.47 -17.74
C ARG A 53 20.47 0.85 -18.49
N VAL A 54 20.32 1.94 -17.74
CA VAL A 54 20.26 3.29 -18.29
C VAL A 54 21.61 3.62 -18.93
N LYS A 55 21.62 4.09 -20.18
CA LYS A 55 22.84 4.53 -20.86
C LYS A 55 23.02 6.04 -20.76
N ASP A 56 21.97 6.75 -21.11
CA ASP A 56 21.85 8.21 -21.10
C ASP A 56 20.41 8.59 -20.68
N ASP A 57 20.07 9.88 -20.76
CA ASP A 57 18.81 10.41 -20.23
C ASP A 57 17.54 9.92 -20.96
N MET A 58 17.69 9.31 -22.14
CA MET A 58 16.57 8.90 -23.01
C MET A 58 16.66 7.46 -23.52
N THR A 59 17.74 6.72 -23.24
CA THR A 59 17.90 5.34 -23.72
C THR A 59 18.27 4.36 -22.62
N VAL A 60 17.62 3.19 -22.69
CA VAL A 60 17.87 2.06 -21.80
C VAL A 60 18.32 0.86 -22.61
N LYS A 61 19.47 0.29 -22.24
CA LYS A 61 19.91 -1.03 -22.72
C LYS A 61 19.14 -2.11 -21.95
N VAL A 62 18.24 -2.80 -22.62
CA VAL A 62 17.46 -3.88 -22.03
C VAL A 62 18.35 -5.07 -21.71
N VAL A 63 18.23 -5.52 -20.46
CA VAL A 63 18.88 -6.71 -19.92
C VAL A 63 17.90 -7.88 -19.98
N SER A 64 16.63 -7.64 -19.67
CA SER A 64 15.56 -8.65 -19.73
C SER A 64 14.23 -7.99 -20.06
N LEU A 65 13.45 -8.60 -20.93
CA LEU A 65 12.12 -8.17 -21.32
C LEU A 65 11.11 -9.20 -20.80
N PHE A 66 10.23 -8.78 -19.90
CA PHE A 66 9.28 -9.67 -19.23
C PHE A 66 7.88 -9.59 -19.85
N LYS A 67 7.49 -8.40 -20.32
CA LYS A 67 6.21 -8.15 -20.99
C LYS A 67 6.41 -7.13 -22.10
N SER A 68 5.79 -7.36 -23.26
CA SER A 68 5.75 -6.41 -24.37
C SER A 68 4.67 -6.83 -25.38
N PRO A 69 4.05 -5.88 -26.10
CA PRO A 69 3.18 -6.22 -27.22
C PRO A 69 4.00 -6.81 -28.38
N SER A 70 3.38 -7.67 -29.20
CA SER A 70 4.04 -8.33 -30.33
C SER A 70 4.58 -7.37 -31.39
N SER A 71 4.03 -6.16 -31.46
CA SER A 71 4.44 -5.08 -32.38
C SER A 71 5.67 -4.30 -31.90
N PHE A 72 6.14 -4.52 -30.66
CA PHE A 72 7.24 -3.77 -30.09
C PHE A 72 8.57 -4.21 -30.72
N ILE A 73 9.04 -3.47 -31.73
CA ILE A 73 10.30 -3.78 -32.44
C ILE A 73 11.48 -3.18 -31.67
N ALA A 74 12.03 -4.02 -30.82
CA ALA A 74 13.35 -3.90 -30.26
C ALA A 74 14.44 -3.76 -31.34
N THR A 75 15.09 -2.59 -31.50
CA THR A 75 16.14 -2.42 -32.53
C THR A 75 17.32 -3.36 -32.25
N LYS A 76 17.51 -4.36 -33.10
CA LYS A 76 18.45 -5.48 -32.92
C LYS A 76 19.86 -5.15 -33.46
N ARG A 77 20.50 -4.09 -32.97
CA ARG A 77 21.94 -3.84 -33.19
C ARG A 77 22.67 -3.69 -31.84
N GLY A 78 23.35 -4.76 -31.40
CA GLY A 78 24.22 -4.75 -30.21
C GLY A 78 23.53 -4.94 -28.85
N GLY A 79 22.25 -5.29 -28.85
CA GLY A 79 21.38 -5.41 -27.67
C GLY A 79 20.16 -4.51 -27.79
N LEU A 80 19.02 -4.93 -27.23
CA LEU A 80 17.77 -4.17 -27.29
C LEU A 80 17.97 -2.83 -26.56
N THR A 81 17.90 -1.72 -27.29
CA THR A 81 17.90 -0.36 -26.71
C THR A 81 16.54 0.25 -26.95
N VAL A 82 15.92 0.75 -25.88
CA VAL A 82 14.58 1.35 -25.91
C VAL A 82 14.72 2.83 -25.61
N ALA A 83 14.18 3.67 -26.50
CA ALA A 83 13.97 5.07 -26.23
C ALA A 83 12.77 5.23 -25.29
N PHE A 84 12.84 6.16 -24.37
CA PHE A 84 11.72 6.47 -23.48
C PHE A 84 11.54 7.96 -23.29
N ASP A 85 10.28 8.38 -23.17
CA ASP A 85 9.89 9.73 -22.80
C ASP A 85 9.24 9.72 -21.41
N ARG A 86 9.25 10.90 -20.77
CA ARG A 86 8.81 11.10 -19.39
C ARG A 86 8.14 12.46 -19.23
N PRO A 87 7.18 12.61 -18.30
CA PRO A 87 6.64 13.91 -17.96
C PRO A 87 7.67 14.76 -17.22
N SER A 88 7.67 16.07 -17.49
CA SER A 88 8.62 17.07 -16.99
C SER A 88 8.66 17.19 -15.47
N CYS A 89 7.57 16.88 -14.78
CA CYS A 89 7.45 16.96 -13.34
C CYS A 89 8.12 15.83 -12.55
N ARG A 90 8.58 14.78 -13.23
CA ARG A 90 9.20 13.64 -12.56
C ARG A 90 10.70 13.86 -12.52
N GLU A 91 11.15 14.61 -11.53
CA GLU A 91 12.56 14.87 -11.22
C GLU A 91 13.26 13.64 -10.61
N SER A 92 13.09 12.49 -11.26
CA SER A 92 13.81 11.25 -10.96
C SER A 92 14.94 11.11 -11.96
N HIS A 93 16.13 11.56 -11.58
CA HIS A 93 17.35 11.34 -12.37
C HIS A 93 17.65 9.84 -12.41
N LEU A 94 17.24 9.18 -13.49
CA LEU A 94 17.69 7.84 -13.83
C LEU A 94 19.21 7.90 -13.96
N LYS A 95 19.92 7.20 -13.10
CA LYS A 95 21.38 7.29 -13.05
C LYS A 95 21.98 6.43 -14.17
N PRO A 96 22.83 7.00 -15.04
CA PRO A 96 23.55 6.21 -16.04
C PRO A 96 24.30 5.04 -15.39
N GLY A 97 24.27 3.87 -16.05
CA GLY A 97 24.91 2.64 -15.59
C GLY A 97 24.12 1.83 -14.55
N VAL A 98 23.10 2.41 -13.90
CA VAL A 98 22.25 1.70 -12.94
C VAL A 98 21.19 0.87 -13.68
N ILE A 99 20.91 -0.31 -13.13
CA ILE A 99 19.88 -1.22 -13.65
C ILE A 99 18.56 -0.92 -12.93
N TYR A 100 17.51 -0.69 -13.70
CA TYR A 100 16.16 -0.43 -13.21
C TYR A 100 15.19 -1.50 -13.68
N LEU A 101 14.17 -1.75 -12.87
CA LEU A 101 12.88 -2.27 -13.34
C LEU A 101 12.09 -1.09 -13.86
N ILE A 102 11.60 -1.19 -15.09
CA ILE A 102 10.85 -0.15 -15.78
C ILE A 102 9.57 -0.77 -16.32
N MET A 103 8.45 -0.16 -15.94
CA MET A 103 7.11 -0.47 -16.41
C MET A 103 6.56 0.75 -17.15
N GLY A 104 5.74 0.55 -18.17
CA GLY A 104 5.11 1.65 -18.90
C GLY A 104 4.23 1.17 -20.05
N SER A 105 3.75 2.12 -20.85
CA SER A 105 2.94 1.88 -22.04
C SER A 105 3.77 1.93 -23.32
N SER A 106 3.23 1.39 -24.41
CA SER A 106 3.85 1.41 -25.73
C SER A 106 3.20 2.46 -26.62
N HIS A 107 3.95 3.50 -27.01
CA HIS A 107 3.53 4.44 -28.05
C HIS A 107 4.35 4.17 -29.32
N GLY A 108 3.81 3.31 -30.19
CA GLY A 108 4.56 2.78 -31.34
C GLY A 108 5.73 1.90 -30.90
N ASN A 109 6.96 2.30 -31.25
CA ASN A 109 8.21 1.61 -30.86
C ASN A 109 8.92 2.28 -29.67
N VAL A 110 8.27 3.23 -29.00
CA VAL A 110 8.83 3.98 -27.86
C VAL A 110 8.13 3.53 -26.58
N LEU A 111 8.92 3.32 -25.53
CA LEU A 111 8.41 3.07 -24.20
C LEU A 111 8.02 4.40 -23.56
N HIS A 112 6.73 4.59 -23.32
CA HIS A 112 6.26 5.75 -22.60
C HIS A 112 6.23 5.45 -21.10
N ILE A 113 6.95 6.27 -20.33
CA ILE A 113 6.98 6.17 -18.87
C ILE A 113 6.17 7.34 -18.30
N GLY A 114 4.97 7.03 -17.84
CA GLY A 114 4.08 7.95 -17.16
C GLY A 114 4.59 8.44 -15.81
N SER A 115 3.90 9.43 -15.25
CA SER A 115 4.22 10.01 -13.94
C SER A 115 4.08 9.00 -12.79
N CYS A 116 3.16 8.05 -12.92
CA CYS A 116 2.82 7.06 -11.89
C CYS A 116 3.38 5.65 -12.16
N ASP A 117 4.15 5.48 -13.24
CA ASP A 117 4.66 4.17 -13.62
C ASP A 117 5.84 3.73 -12.75
N ALA A 118 5.88 2.42 -12.47
CA ALA A 118 6.93 1.79 -11.69
C ALA A 118 8.30 1.95 -12.36
N VAL A 119 9.18 2.73 -11.72
CA VAL A 119 10.59 2.82 -12.10
C VAL A 119 11.44 2.81 -10.86
N MET A 120 12.14 1.70 -10.64
CA MET A 120 12.85 1.44 -9.39
C MET A 120 14.21 0.79 -9.67
N PRO A 121 15.27 1.13 -8.92
CA PRO A 121 16.53 0.41 -9.02
C PRO A 121 16.31 -1.09 -8.79
N TRP A 122 16.86 -1.94 -9.66
CA TRP A 122 16.70 -3.39 -9.54
C TRP A 122 17.23 -3.92 -8.20
N SER A 123 18.25 -3.26 -7.65
CA SER A 123 18.86 -3.60 -6.36
C SER A 123 17.98 -3.26 -5.16
N SER A 124 16.99 -2.37 -5.29
CA SER A 124 16.07 -2.03 -4.17
C SER A 124 14.90 -2.98 -4.04
N LEU A 125 14.69 -3.88 -5.01
CA LEU A 125 13.61 -4.86 -4.97
C LEU A 125 13.93 -6.00 -4.00
N THR A 126 12.91 -6.43 -3.25
CA THR A 126 13.03 -7.62 -2.40
C THR A 126 13.23 -8.88 -3.25
N SER A 127 13.68 -9.98 -2.64
CA SER A 127 13.78 -11.27 -3.35
C SER A 127 12.42 -11.73 -3.89
N VAL A 128 11.35 -11.50 -3.12
CA VAL A 128 9.98 -11.86 -3.49
C VAL A 128 9.50 -11.01 -4.67
N GLN A 129 9.78 -9.70 -4.68
CA GLN A 129 9.44 -8.82 -5.79
C GLN A 129 10.17 -9.21 -7.08
N ARG A 130 11.47 -9.53 -6.99
CA ARG A 130 12.24 -9.99 -8.16
C ARG A 130 11.69 -11.30 -8.71
N GLN A 131 11.42 -12.28 -7.85
CA GLN A 131 10.79 -13.53 -8.25
C GLN A 131 9.40 -13.31 -8.84
N GLY A 132 8.64 -12.37 -8.28
CA GLY A 132 7.34 -11.93 -8.75
C GLY A 132 7.39 -11.44 -10.20
N VAL A 133 8.26 -10.48 -10.48
CA VAL A 133 8.46 -9.91 -11.82
C VAL A 133 8.96 -10.96 -12.81
N GLU A 134 9.90 -11.80 -12.40
CA GLU A 134 10.54 -12.76 -13.31
C GLU A 134 9.62 -13.94 -13.67
N ASN A 135 8.80 -14.42 -12.72
CA ASN A 135 8.15 -15.73 -12.88
C ASN A 135 6.67 -15.80 -12.48
N VAL A 136 6.14 -14.85 -11.69
CA VAL A 136 4.83 -15.06 -11.01
C VAL A 136 3.77 -14.07 -11.47
N TYR A 137 4.05 -12.77 -11.47
CA TYR A 137 3.05 -11.73 -11.72
C TYR A 137 2.35 -11.95 -13.07
N GLY A 138 3.10 -12.22 -14.14
CA GLY A 138 2.56 -12.46 -15.46
C GLY A 138 1.64 -13.69 -15.58
N LEU A 139 1.75 -14.69 -14.69
CA LEU A 139 0.92 -15.90 -14.74
C LEU A 139 -0.51 -15.66 -14.27
N PHE A 140 -0.74 -14.64 -13.45
CA PHE A 140 -1.99 -14.45 -12.73
C PHE A 140 -2.70 -13.14 -13.02
N CYS A 141 -2.17 -12.29 -13.92
CA CYS A 141 -2.82 -11.02 -14.26
C CYS A 141 -4.27 -11.18 -14.76
N ASP A 142 -4.57 -12.26 -15.50
CA ASP A 142 -5.92 -12.51 -16.03
C ASP A 142 -6.86 -13.17 -15.01
N LYS A 143 -6.32 -13.67 -13.89
CA LYS A 143 -7.07 -14.45 -12.89
C LYS A 143 -7.28 -13.69 -11.60
N CYS A 144 -6.30 -12.88 -11.22
CA CYS A 144 -6.24 -12.23 -9.94
C CYS A 144 -5.98 -10.74 -10.09
N ARG A 145 -6.78 -9.96 -9.35
CA ARG A 145 -6.64 -8.52 -9.25
C ARG A 145 -6.29 -8.15 -7.82
N VAL A 146 -5.33 -7.25 -7.65
CA VAL A 146 -5.03 -6.69 -6.33
C VAL A 146 -6.08 -5.62 -6.03
N ASN A 147 -6.74 -5.74 -4.87
CA ASN A 147 -7.79 -4.84 -4.46
C ASN A 147 -7.21 -3.71 -3.60
N GLU A 148 -6.86 -2.62 -4.26
CA GLU A 148 -6.18 -1.48 -3.64
C GLU A 148 -7.19 -0.50 -3.03
N THR A 149 -6.86 0.07 -1.87
CA THR A 149 -7.62 1.19 -1.28
C THR A 149 -6.85 2.50 -1.37
N HIS A 150 -7.56 3.59 -1.66
CA HIS A 150 -7.03 4.95 -1.63
C HIS A 150 -7.34 5.69 -0.33
N SER A 151 -7.95 4.98 0.63
CA SER A 151 -8.37 5.51 1.92
C SER A 151 -7.72 4.74 3.05
N LEU A 152 -7.47 5.43 4.17
CA LEU A 152 -7.00 4.80 5.42
C LEU A 152 -7.99 3.74 5.92
N ILE A 153 -9.28 4.08 5.83
CA ILE A 153 -10.41 3.24 6.22
C ILE A 153 -10.98 2.60 4.96
N ARG A 154 -11.45 1.36 5.08
CA ARG A 154 -12.08 0.66 3.95
C ARG A 154 -13.38 1.35 3.50
N PRO A 155 -13.75 1.26 2.22
CA PRO A 155 -15.02 1.79 1.74
C PRO A 155 -16.24 1.23 2.48
N ASP A 156 -16.22 -0.05 2.83
CA ASP A 156 -17.30 -0.74 3.57
C ASP A 156 -17.35 -0.40 5.07
N MET A 157 -16.35 0.32 5.57
CA MET A 157 -16.28 0.86 6.93
C MET A 157 -16.42 2.38 6.95
N ASN A 158 -16.60 3.01 5.78
CA ASN A 158 -16.82 4.43 5.70
C ASN A 158 -18.30 4.73 5.99
N PRO A 159 -18.64 5.40 7.11
CA PRO A 159 -20.03 5.70 7.45
C PRO A 159 -20.68 6.62 6.40
N PHE A 160 -19.89 7.41 5.66
CA PHE A 160 -20.36 8.27 4.57
C PHE A 160 -20.65 7.51 3.27
N LEU A 161 -20.25 6.24 3.15
CA LEU A 161 -20.52 5.37 1.99
C LEU A 161 -21.49 4.22 2.34
N GLY A 162 -22.19 4.32 3.48
CA GLY A 162 -23.14 3.29 3.92
C GLY A 162 -22.48 2.10 4.64
N GLY A 163 -21.25 2.23 5.12
CA GLY A 163 -20.63 1.27 6.03
C GLY A 163 -21.26 1.35 7.43
N ASN A 164 -21.56 0.20 8.02
CA ASN A 164 -22.43 0.16 9.20
C ASN A 164 -21.70 0.40 10.53
N GLU A 165 -20.37 0.19 10.63
CA GLU A 165 -19.68 0.28 11.91
C GLU A 165 -18.20 0.73 11.72
N VAL A 166 -17.80 1.80 12.42
CA VAL A 166 -16.37 2.13 12.59
C VAL A 166 -15.82 1.16 13.63
N HIS A 167 -15.56 -0.07 13.23
CA HIS A 167 -14.74 -0.95 14.05
C HIS A 167 -13.31 -0.42 14.04
N SER A 168 -12.87 0.13 15.17
CA SER A 168 -11.48 0.54 15.45
C SER A 168 -10.50 -0.64 15.54
N ASP A 169 -10.94 -1.82 15.10
CA ASP A 169 -10.15 -3.03 15.14
C ASP A 169 -9.14 -2.98 14.00
N ALA A 170 -7.86 -2.85 14.37
CA ALA A 170 -6.75 -2.89 13.43
C ALA A 170 -6.78 -4.11 12.50
N GLU A 171 -7.47 -5.19 12.90
CA GLU A 171 -7.72 -6.40 12.11
C GLU A 171 -8.42 -6.12 10.78
N ASN A 172 -9.22 -5.07 10.73
CA ASN A 172 -10.03 -4.76 9.56
C ASN A 172 -9.29 -3.94 8.51
N LEU A 173 -8.15 -3.33 8.87
CA LEU A 173 -7.38 -2.45 7.98
C LEU A 173 -6.60 -3.22 6.90
N TRP A 174 -6.31 -4.50 7.16
CA TRP A 174 -5.63 -5.42 6.24
C TRP A 174 -6.38 -6.75 6.19
N ARG A 175 -6.42 -7.41 5.03
CA ARG A 175 -7.04 -8.74 4.90
C ARG A 175 -6.15 -9.67 4.12
N THR A 176 -6.19 -10.94 4.49
CA THR A 176 -5.50 -12.02 3.78
C THR A 176 -6.24 -12.43 2.52
N GLU A 177 -7.57 -12.29 2.52
CA GLU A 177 -8.46 -12.63 1.41
C GLU A 177 -8.51 -11.52 0.37
N ASP A 178 -8.97 -11.89 -0.83
CA ASP A 178 -9.27 -11.00 -1.95
C ASP A 178 -8.11 -10.09 -2.38
N CYS A 179 -6.87 -10.46 -2.04
CA CYS A 179 -5.67 -9.70 -2.32
C CYS A 179 -5.80 -8.21 -1.94
N PHE A 180 -6.40 -7.95 -0.78
CA PHE A 180 -6.64 -6.58 -0.32
C PHE A 180 -5.32 -5.89 0.03
N TYR A 181 -5.08 -4.71 -0.54
CA TYR A 181 -3.85 -3.94 -0.40
C TYR A 181 -4.11 -2.55 0.18
N ASN A 182 -3.60 -2.31 1.38
CA ASN A 182 -3.74 -1.04 2.11
C ASN A 182 -2.39 -0.52 2.64
N PRO A 183 -1.52 0.00 1.76
CA PRO A 183 -0.21 0.51 2.17
C PRO A 183 -0.31 1.81 2.98
N LEU A 184 -1.43 2.55 2.84
CA LEU A 184 -1.67 3.78 3.58
C LEU A 184 -1.89 3.49 5.07
N ALA A 185 -2.64 2.45 5.42
CA ALA A 185 -2.75 2.00 6.81
C ALA A 185 -1.39 1.57 7.36
N SER A 186 -0.60 0.79 6.60
CA SER A 186 0.74 0.37 7.04
C SER A 186 1.62 1.58 7.38
N ARG A 187 1.60 2.61 6.54
CA ARG A 187 2.32 3.86 6.77
C ARG A 187 1.77 4.65 7.97
N GLN A 188 0.46 4.78 8.08
CA GLN A 188 -0.20 5.57 9.13
C GLN A 188 0.07 5.02 10.54
N TYR A 189 0.02 3.69 10.67
CA TYR A 189 0.28 3.00 11.94
C TYR A 189 1.76 2.62 12.11
N MET A 190 2.64 3.06 11.20
CA MET A 190 4.08 2.76 11.25
C MET A 190 4.39 1.27 11.42
N VAL A 191 3.64 0.43 10.70
CA VAL A 191 3.78 -1.04 10.69
C VAL A 191 4.27 -1.53 9.32
N ASP A 192 4.78 -2.76 9.29
CA ASP A 192 5.36 -3.36 8.08
C ASP A 192 4.30 -3.55 6.96
N ASP A 193 4.62 -3.15 5.72
CA ASP A 193 3.81 -3.51 4.54
C ASP A 193 4.16 -4.95 4.09
N CYS A 194 3.40 -5.88 4.64
CA CYS A 194 3.64 -7.31 4.45
C CYS A 194 3.33 -7.78 3.03
N GLU A 195 2.30 -7.23 2.41
CA GLU A 195 1.86 -7.56 1.05
C GLU A 195 2.97 -7.24 0.05
N THR A 196 3.47 -6.01 0.08
CA THR A 196 4.56 -5.54 -0.80
C THR A 196 5.86 -6.32 -0.61
N SER A 197 6.16 -6.70 0.63
CA SER A 197 7.49 -7.22 1.00
C SER A 197 7.61 -8.73 0.87
N TYR A 198 6.54 -9.46 1.20
CA TYR A 198 6.61 -10.91 1.48
C TYR A 198 5.58 -11.76 0.76
N SER A 199 4.66 -11.17 -0.02
CA SER A 199 3.60 -11.93 -0.67
C SER A 199 3.35 -11.54 -2.13
N VAL A 200 2.55 -12.37 -2.78
CA VAL A 200 2.09 -12.25 -4.16
C VAL A 200 0.63 -12.67 -4.17
N CYS A 201 -0.22 -11.95 -4.91
CA CYS A 201 -1.61 -12.30 -5.08
C CYS A 201 -1.74 -13.46 -6.06
N VAL A 202 -2.29 -14.59 -5.61
CA VAL A 202 -2.38 -15.83 -6.38
C VAL A 202 -3.78 -16.45 -6.23
N PRO A 203 -4.23 -17.27 -7.19
CA PRO A 203 -5.49 -17.98 -7.04
C PRO A 203 -5.39 -19.01 -5.92
N ASN A 204 -6.45 -19.15 -5.13
CA ASN A 204 -6.56 -20.18 -4.12
C ASN A 204 -6.56 -21.56 -4.77
N MET A 205 -5.89 -22.51 -4.12
CA MET A 205 -5.88 -23.91 -4.56
C MET A 205 -7.18 -24.66 -4.24
N ASP A 206 -8.13 -23.99 -3.58
CA ASP A 206 -9.43 -24.56 -3.16
C ASP A 206 -10.42 -24.74 -4.32
N GLY A 207 -10.05 -24.36 -5.54
CA GLY A 207 -10.90 -24.48 -6.73
C GLY A 207 -12.01 -23.43 -6.82
N THR A 208 -12.12 -22.51 -5.86
CA THR A 208 -13.16 -21.47 -5.86
C THR A 208 -12.87 -20.34 -6.86
N GLY A 209 -11.66 -20.30 -7.41
CA GLY A 209 -11.19 -19.22 -8.28
C GLY A 209 -10.94 -17.89 -7.57
N ARG A 210 -11.16 -17.84 -6.24
CA ARG A 210 -10.84 -16.66 -5.43
C ARG A 210 -9.34 -16.47 -5.31
N CYS A 211 -8.88 -15.24 -5.19
CA CYS A 211 -7.47 -14.93 -5.01
C CYS A 211 -7.19 -14.46 -3.59
N SER A 212 -6.01 -14.78 -3.08
CA SER A 212 -5.54 -14.33 -1.79
C SER A 212 -4.03 -14.09 -1.82
N TRP A 213 -3.53 -13.43 -0.78
CA TRP A 213 -2.09 -13.32 -0.58
C TRP A 213 -1.49 -14.70 -0.31
N LEU A 214 -0.44 -15.05 -1.06
CA LEU A 214 0.32 -16.28 -0.84
C LEU A 214 0.82 -16.35 0.62
N GLN A 215 0.42 -17.40 1.32
CA GLN A 215 0.68 -17.61 2.76
C GLN A 215 2.08 -18.21 3.00
N SER A 216 3.13 -17.45 2.68
CA SER A 216 4.50 -17.83 3.04
C SER A 216 4.75 -17.66 4.54
N GLU A 217 5.69 -18.41 5.13
CA GLU A 217 6.05 -18.26 6.55
C GLU A 217 6.41 -16.81 6.91
N LYS A 218 7.17 -16.13 6.04
CA LYS A 218 7.56 -14.72 6.22
C LYS A 218 6.36 -13.78 6.19
N TYR A 219 5.42 -14.02 5.27
CA TYR A 219 4.21 -13.21 5.17
C TYR A 219 3.30 -13.41 6.39
N VAL A 220 3.06 -14.66 6.79
CA VAL A 220 2.26 -15.00 7.97
C VAL A 220 2.87 -14.38 9.23
N PHE A 221 4.19 -14.50 9.40
CA PHE A 221 4.90 -13.88 10.50
C PHE A 221 4.78 -12.35 10.50
N CYS A 222 5.01 -11.70 9.35
CA CYS A 222 4.85 -10.26 9.20
C CYS A 222 3.43 -9.80 9.54
N SER A 223 2.42 -10.46 8.97
CA SER A 223 1.01 -10.12 9.17
C SER A 223 0.62 -10.24 10.64
N LYS A 224 1.05 -11.30 11.33
CA LYS A 224 0.83 -11.47 12.77
C LYS A 224 1.52 -10.37 13.59
N LYS A 225 2.78 -10.06 13.29
CA LYS A 225 3.53 -8.99 13.97
C LYS A 225 2.87 -7.62 13.77
N ARG A 226 2.45 -7.31 12.54
CA ARG A 226 1.73 -6.08 12.19
C ARG A 226 0.43 -5.97 12.97
N LYS A 227 -0.40 -7.02 12.97
CA LYS A 227 -1.66 -7.06 13.71
C LYS A 227 -1.42 -6.74 15.18
N ASN A 228 -0.46 -7.41 15.82
CA ASN A 228 -0.12 -7.16 17.22
C ASN A 228 0.33 -5.71 17.47
N SER A 229 1.16 -5.16 16.58
CA SER A 229 1.68 -3.79 16.71
C SER A 229 0.58 -2.75 16.56
N ALA A 230 -0.30 -2.93 15.58
CA ALA A 230 -1.42 -2.04 15.34
C ALA A 230 -2.44 -2.11 16.49
N CYS A 231 -2.72 -3.31 17.03
CA CYS A 231 -3.61 -3.45 18.19
C CYS A 231 -3.07 -2.79 19.47
N LEU A 232 -1.75 -2.83 19.71
CA LEU A 232 -1.15 -2.09 20.82
C LEU A 232 -1.26 -0.57 20.64
N GLN A 233 -1.21 -0.08 19.41
CA GLN A 233 -1.34 1.35 19.11
C GLN A 233 -2.79 1.84 19.21
N THR A 234 -3.76 1.04 18.76
CA THR A 234 -5.19 1.41 18.78
C THR A 234 -5.86 1.13 20.13
N GLY A 235 -5.35 0.17 20.91
CA GLY A 235 -5.93 -0.27 22.18
C GLY A 235 -5.74 0.65 23.40
N GLY A 236 -5.14 1.84 23.21
CA GLY A 236 -5.06 2.88 24.25
C GLY A 236 -4.28 2.48 25.52
N ALA A 237 -4.59 3.12 26.65
CA ALA A 237 -3.84 3.00 27.91
C ALA A 237 -3.81 1.57 28.51
N TYR A 238 -4.78 0.71 28.16
CA TYR A 238 -4.87 -0.67 28.65
C TYR A 238 -3.72 -1.57 28.15
N ALA A 239 -3.20 -1.29 26.95
CA ALA A 239 -2.06 -2.01 26.38
C ALA A 239 -0.78 -1.87 27.22
N PHE A 240 -0.62 -0.73 27.92
CA PHE A 240 0.57 -0.43 28.73
C PHE A 240 0.41 -0.80 30.22
N LEU A 241 -0.82 -0.88 30.71
CA LEU A 241 -1.12 -1.14 32.13
C LEU A 241 -1.34 -2.62 32.45
N ALA A 242 -1.55 -3.46 31.43
CA ALA A 242 -1.82 -4.87 31.64
C ALA A 242 -0.53 -5.64 31.90
N GLY A 243 -0.22 -5.89 33.18
CA GLY A 243 0.70 -6.96 33.56
C GLY A 243 0.13 -8.31 33.15
N TRP A 244 0.53 -8.82 31.97
CA TRP A 244 0.08 -10.11 31.42
C TRP A 244 0.72 -11.27 32.18
N THR A 245 0.32 -11.49 33.44
CA THR A 245 0.91 -12.54 34.27
C THR A 245 0.13 -13.84 34.22
N CYS A 246 -1.16 -13.81 33.87
CA CYS A 246 -2.05 -14.96 33.94
C CYS A 246 -3.16 -14.95 32.88
N PRO A 247 -3.59 -16.12 32.34
CA PRO A 247 -4.68 -16.19 31.36
C PRO A 247 -6.01 -15.62 31.88
N GLU A 248 -6.26 -15.76 33.19
CA GLU A 248 -7.46 -15.23 33.84
C GLU A 248 -7.51 -13.69 33.80
N ASN A 249 -6.36 -13.02 33.78
CA ASN A 249 -6.30 -11.56 33.67
C ASN A 249 -6.71 -11.09 32.26
N CYS A 250 -6.64 -11.96 31.25
CA CYS A 250 -7.03 -11.63 29.89
C CYS A 250 -8.55 -11.53 29.71
N LYS A 251 -9.35 -12.22 30.55
CA LYS A 251 -10.83 -12.21 30.45
C LYS A 251 -11.46 -10.84 30.68
N GLY A 252 -10.77 -9.95 31.40
CA GLY A 252 -11.23 -8.58 31.66
C GLY A 252 -10.95 -7.59 30.53
N ILE A 253 -10.24 -8.02 29.47
CA ILE A 253 -9.89 -7.16 28.34
C ILE A 253 -11.08 -7.08 27.38
N GLN A 254 -11.59 -5.86 27.15
CA GLN A 254 -12.74 -5.61 26.28
C GLN A 254 -12.37 -5.72 24.80
N GLU A 255 -11.20 -5.22 24.41
CA GLU A 255 -10.71 -5.26 23.04
C GLU A 255 -10.28 -6.69 22.66
N ASP A 256 -10.99 -7.28 21.72
CA ASP A 256 -10.80 -8.67 21.28
C ASP A 256 -9.35 -8.94 20.84
N CYS A 257 -8.73 -8.03 20.08
CA CYS A 257 -7.36 -8.21 19.63
C CYS A 257 -6.35 -8.22 20.80
N LEU A 258 -6.52 -7.33 21.79
CA LEU A 258 -5.65 -7.32 22.99
C LEU A 258 -5.87 -8.55 23.86
N ARG A 259 -7.12 -9.04 23.94
CA ARG A 259 -7.46 -10.26 24.65
C ARG A 259 -6.78 -11.48 24.03
N GLU A 260 -6.84 -11.62 22.70
CA GLU A 260 -6.16 -12.69 21.97
C GLU A 260 -4.64 -12.64 22.15
N MET A 261 -4.04 -11.45 22.08
CA MET A 261 -2.61 -11.26 22.36
C MET A 261 -2.24 -11.70 23.79
N CYS A 262 -3.03 -11.30 24.79
CA CYS A 262 -2.82 -11.68 26.17
C CYS A 262 -2.93 -13.20 26.37
N LEU A 263 -3.93 -13.85 25.77
CA LEU A 263 -4.10 -15.30 25.83
C LEU A 263 -2.91 -16.03 25.19
N GLN A 264 -2.42 -15.56 24.04
CA GLN A 264 -1.23 -16.12 23.40
C GLN A 264 0.02 -15.95 24.27
N ALA A 265 0.23 -14.78 24.88
CA ALA A 265 1.38 -14.51 25.74
C ALA A 265 1.36 -15.31 27.05
N THR A 266 0.17 -15.65 27.56
CA THR A 266 -0.03 -16.40 28.81
C THR A 266 -0.25 -17.90 28.59
N THR A 267 -0.23 -18.36 27.34
CA THR A 267 -0.37 -19.79 27.01
C THR A 267 0.77 -20.58 27.63
N GLY A 268 0.44 -21.59 28.44
CA GLY A 268 1.41 -22.42 29.15
C GLY A 268 1.93 -21.83 30.46
N VAL A 269 1.48 -20.64 30.85
CA VAL A 269 1.80 -20.05 32.16
C VAL A 269 0.97 -20.71 33.26
N VAL A 270 1.63 -21.29 34.26
CA VAL A 270 0.98 -21.88 35.43
C VAL A 270 0.78 -20.79 36.49
N CYS A 271 -0.48 -20.40 36.69
CA CYS A 271 -0.83 -19.38 37.66
C CYS A 271 -1.11 -19.95 39.05
N PRO A 272 -0.68 -19.26 40.13
CA PRO A 272 -1.06 -19.66 41.47
C PRO A 272 -2.58 -19.61 41.61
N LYS A 273 -3.18 -20.67 42.16
CA LYS A 273 -4.61 -20.68 42.48
C LYS A 273 -4.88 -19.51 43.42
N ARG A 274 -5.88 -18.69 43.08
CA ARG A 274 -6.35 -17.56 43.89
C ARG A 274 -6.44 -18.03 45.35
N ILE A 275 -5.55 -17.53 46.21
CA ILE A 275 -5.63 -17.78 47.65
C ILE A 275 -7.01 -17.26 48.02
N ARG A 276 -7.94 -18.14 48.43
CA ARG A 276 -9.21 -17.70 49.02
C ARG A 276 -8.83 -16.70 50.09
N GLU A 277 -9.25 -15.45 49.94
CA GLU A 277 -9.15 -14.46 50.99
C GLU A 277 -9.70 -15.12 52.24
N ARG A 278 -8.81 -15.45 53.18
CA ARG A 278 -9.26 -15.83 54.51
C ARG A 278 -9.95 -14.57 55.05
N PRO A 279 -11.19 -14.67 55.54
CA PRO A 279 -11.83 -13.53 56.18
C PRO A 279 -10.85 -12.97 57.20
N ILE A 280 -10.59 -11.66 57.12
CA ILE A 280 -9.81 -10.96 58.14
C ILE A 280 -10.51 -11.26 59.47
N PRO A 281 -9.85 -11.88 60.46
CA PRO A 281 -10.48 -12.10 61.74
C PRO A 281 -10.84 -10.73 62.31
N SER A 282 -12.12 -10.52 62.60
CA SER A 282 -12.67 -9.33 63.24
C SER A 282 -12.13 -9.23 64.65
N PHE A 283 -10.93 -8.68 64.79
CA PHE A 283 -10.35 -8.23 66.06
C PHE A 283 -10.78 -6.80 66.36
N LEU A 284 -12.09 -6.58 66.54
CA LEU A 284 -12.61 -5.47 67.31
C LEU A 284 -13.76 -6.02 68.15
N GLY A 285 -13.38 -6.52 69.33
CA GLY A 285 -14.31 -6.79 70.41
C GLY A 285 -14.98 -5.48 70.81
N ASN A 286 -16.30 -5.55 70.93
CA ASN A 286 -17.14 -4.53 71.53
C ASN A 286 -16.59 -4.14 72.91
N ASN A 287 -16.19 -2.88 73.05
CA ASN A 287 -16.20 -2.19 74.34
C ASN A 287 -17.10 -0.95 74.18
N PHE A 288 -18.38 -1.16 74.45
CA PHE A 288 -19.31 -0.20 75.02
C PHE A 288 -20.11 -0.94 76.09
#